data_AF-A0A9X8M5W6-F1
#
_entry.id   AF-A0A9X8M5W6-F1
#
_cell.length_a   1.000
_cell.length_b   1.000
_cell.length_c   1.000
_cell.angle_alpha   90.00
_cell.angle_beta   90.00
_cell.angle_gamma   90.00
#
_symmetry.space_group_name_H-M   'P 1'
#
loop_
_entity.id
_entity.type
_entity.pdbx_description
1 polymer ?
#
loop_
_entity_poly.entity_id
_entity_poly.type
_entity_poly.pdbx_seq_one_letter_code
_entity_poly.pdbx_strand_id
1 'polypeptide(L)' 'MDKFKKSLDECITAFTHLSEEWEKIEREHSDQLSEKYPFHKDFSELIIDMMEWKESINK' A
#
# COMPACT_ATOMS: atom_id res chain seq x y z
N MET A 1 0.70 -7.65 -20.77
CA MET A 1 1.57 -7.40 -19.61
C MET A 1 1.60 -5.92 -19.24
N ASP A 2 1.75 -5.01 -20.21
CA ASP A 2 1.87 -3.56 -19.93
C ASP A 2 0.69 -2.96 -19.15
N LYS A 3 -0.55 -3.35 -19.48
CA LYS A 3 -1.74 -2.91 -18.74
C LYS A 3 -1.68 -3.33 -17.26
N PHE A 4 -1.22 -4.54 -16.99
CA PHE A 4 -1.08 -5.04 -15.63
C PHE A 4 -0.01 -4.26 -14.86
N LYS A 5 1.15 -4.02 -15.48
CA LYS A 5 2.24 -3.21 -14.90
C LYS A 5 1.77 -1.78 -14.58
N LYS A 6 0.99 -1.17 -15.48
CA LYS A 6 0.37 0.15 -15.26
C LYS A 6 -0.60 0.13 -14.07
N SER A 7 -1.46 -0.88 -13.98
CA SER A 7 -2.38 -1.01 -12.84
C SER A 7 -1.63 -1.27 -11.52
N LEU A 8 -0.52 -1.99 -11.54
CA LEU A 8 0.34 -2.17 -10.36
C LEU A 8 0.96 -0.83 -9.91
N ASP A 9 1.40 0.01 -10.84
CA ASP A 9 1.89 1.36 -10.54
C ASP A 9 0.80 2.26 -9.93
N GLU A 10 -0.42 2.15 -10.46
CA GLU A 10 -1.58 2.87 -9.93
C GLU A 10 -1.93 2.39 -8.51
N CYS A 11 -1.86 1.08 -8.24
CA CYS A 11 -2.05 0.51 -6.91
C CYS A 11 -0.98 0.99 -5.93
N ILE A 12 0.30 0.95 -6.30
CA ILE A 12 1.40 1.44 -5.46
C ILE A 12 1.14 2.91 -5.10
N THR A 13 0.81 3.75 -6.08
CA THR A 13 0.53 5.17 -5.85
C THR A 13 -0.67 5.38 -4.91
N ALA A 14 -1.75 4.62 -5.11
CA ALA A 14 -2.94 4.73 -4.27
C ALA A 14 -2.68 4.30 -2.82
N PHE A 15 -1.89 3.24 -2.63
CA PHE A 15 -1.50 2.78 -1.29
C PHE A 15 -0.55 3.75 -0.60
N THR A 16 0.37 4.39 -1.34
CA THR A 16 1.22 5.46 -0.80
C THR A 16 0.37 6.62 -0.28
N HIS A 17 -0.58 7.14 -1.06
CA HIS A 17 -1.48 8.20 -0.57
C HIS A 17 -2.32 7.76 0.63
N LEU A 18 -2.82 6.52 0.64
CA LEU A 18 -3.58 6.01 1.77
C LEU A 18 -2.73 5.90 3.05
N SER A 19 -1.46 5.52 2.92
CA SER A 19 -0.49 5.53 4.02
C SER A 19 -0.31 6.93 4.61
N GLU A 20 -0.12 7.93 3.75
CA GLU A 20 0.04 9.32 4.17
C GLU A 20 -1.21 9.87 4.88
N GLU A 21 -2.40 9.56 4.39
CA GLU A 21 -3.65 9.96 5.03
C GLU A 21 -3.85 9.24 6.36
N TRP A 22 -3.51 7.96 6.44
CA TRP A 22 -3.56 7.20 7.70
C TRP A 22 -2.68 7.83 8.76
N GLU A 23 -1.42 8.14 8.45
CA GLU A 23 -0.46 8.76 9.38
C GLU A 23 -0.97 10.08 9.97
N LYS A 24 -1.71 10.88 9.19
CA LYS A 24 -2.28 12.16 9.66
C LYS A 24 -3.32 11.99 10.76
N ILE A 25 -4.07 10.88 10.74
CA ILE A 25 -5.22 10.65 11.64
C ILE A 25 -4.96 9.53 12.65
N GLU A 26 -3.90 8.73 12.48
CA GLU A 26 -3.61 7.54 13.27
C GLU A 26 -3.56 7.83 14.76
N ARG A 27 -2.92 8.93 15.16
CA ARG A 27 -2.77 9.29 16.57
C ARG A 27 -4.12 9.42 17.30
N GLU A 28 -5.15 9.86 16.59
CA GLU A 28 -6.48 10.13 17.15
C GLU A 28 -7.46 8.95 16.91
N HIS A 29 -7.21 8.15 15.87
CA HIS A 29 -8.13 7.13 15.38
C HIS A 29 -7.56 5.70 15.32
N SER A 30 -6.40 5.44 15.94
CA SER A 30 -5.67 4.15 15.85
C SER A 30 -6.56 2.93 16.12
N ASP A 31 -7.38 2.97 17.17
CA ASP A 31 -8.28 1.85 17.52
C ASP A 31 -9.28 1.55 16.39
N GLN A 32 -9.88 2.59 15.81
CA GLN A 32 -10.89 2.44 14.74
C GLN A 32 -10.25 1.95 13.44
N LEU A 33 -9.08 2.48 13.12
CA LEU A 33 -8.35 2.14 11.91
C LEU A 33 -7.82 0.70 11.96
N SER A 34 -7.33 0.26 13.12
CA SER A 34 -6.71 -1.06 13.30
C SER A 34 -7.70 -2.20 13.57
N GLU A 35 -8.91 -1.94 14.10
CA GLU A 35 -9.87 -2.97 14.55
C GLU A 35 -10.14 -4.08 13.51
N LYS A 36 -10.23 -3.70 12.23
CA LYS A 36 -10.54 -4.61 11.11
C LYS A 36 -9.63 -4.37 9.92
N TYR A 37 -8.42 -3.90 10.19
CA TYR A 37 -7.44 -3.67 9.15
C TYR A 37 -7.21 -4.97 8.36
N PRO A 38 -7.38 -4.95 7.03
CA PRO A 38 -7.50 -6.19 6.25
C PRO A 38 -6.16 -6.84 5.92
N PHE A 39 -5.04 -6.16 6.15
CA PHE A 39 -3.70 -6.65 5.81
C PHE A 39 -2.95 -7.11 7.06
N HIS A 40 -2.05 -8.07 6.87
CA HIS A 40 -1.16 -8.55 7.93
C HIS A 40 0.13 -7.72 8.07
N LYS A 41 0.26 -6.69 7.23
CA LYS A 41 1.43 -5.83 7.06
C LYS A 41 0.98 -4.39 7.05
N ASP A 42 1.78 -3.47 7.56
CA ASP A 42 1.46 -2.05 7.44
C ASP A 42 1.54 -1.58 5.96
N PHE A 43 1.04 -0.38 5.69
CA PHE A 43 1.03 0.15 4.33
C PHE A 43 2.43 0.29 3.74
N SER A 44 3.44 0.65 4.54
CA SER A 44 4.82 0.82 4.07
C SER A 44 5.41 -0.53 3.62
N GLU A 45 5.18 -1.59 4.37
CA GLU A 45 5.59 -2.95 4.02
C GLU A 45 4.86 -3.45 2.76
N LEU A 46 3.55 -3.21 2.65
CA LEU A 46 2.78 -3.58 1.46
C LEU A 46 3.27 -2.86 0.20
N ILE A 47 3.61 -1.57 0.32
CA ILE A 47 4.14 -0.78 -0.78
C ILE A 47 5.49 -1.35 -1.24
N ILE A 48 6.40 -1.65 -0.31
CA ILE A 48 7.71 -2.25 -0.61
C ILE A 48 7.54 -3.61 -1.30
N ASP A 49 6.69 -4.50 -0.77
CA ASP A 49 6.38 -5.79 -1.38
C ASP A 49 5.89 -5.63 -2.83
N MET A 50 4.99 -4.67 -3.08
CA MET A 50 4.47 -4.40 -4.42
C MET A 50 5.55 -3.87 -5.37
N MET A 51 6.47 -3.03 -4.88
CA MET A 51 7.61 -2.53 -5.65
C MET A 51 8.59 -3.66 -6.00
N GLU A 52 8.95 -4.51 -5.03
CA GLU A 52 9.81 -5.67 -5.27
C GLU A 52 9.16 -6.67 -6.24
N TRP A 53 7.86 -6.90 -6.09
CA TRP A 53 7.11 -7.75 -7.01
C TRP A 53 7.11 -7.16 -8.43
N LYS A 54 6.87 -5.85 -8.57
CA LYS A 54 6.97 -5.14 -9.86
C LYS A 54 8.34 -5.34 -10.51
N GLU A 55 9.42 -5.23 -9.74
CA GLU A 55 10.78 -5.46 -10.24
C GLU A 55 10.98 -6.91 -10.68
N SER A 56 10.45 -7.88 -9.93
CA SER A 56 10.58 -9.31 -10.25
C SER A 56 9.91 -9.71 -11.57
N ILE A 57 8.78 -9.08 -11.93
CA ILE A 57 8.02 -9.34 -13.18
C ILE A 57 8.46 -8.45 -14.35
N ASN A 58 9.41 -7.55 -14.11
CA ASN A 58 10.05 -6.73 -15.15
C ASN A 58 11.35 -7.36 -15.68
N LYS A 59 11.84 -8.43 -15.05
CA LYS A 59 12.90 -9.30 -15.57
C LYS A 59 12.35 -10.22 -16.67
#